data_AF-A0A813XML0-F1
#
_entry.id   AF-A0A813XML0-F1
#
_cell.length_a   1.000
_cell.length_b   1.000
_cell.length_c   1.000
_cell.angle_alpha   90.00
_cell.angle_beta   90.00
_cell.angle_gamma   90.00
#
_symmetry.space_group_name_H-M   'P 1'
#
loop_
_entity.id
_entity.type
_entity.pdbx_description
1 polymer ?
#
loop_
_entity_poly.entity_id
_entity_poly.type
_entity_poly.pdbx_seq_one_letter_code
_entity_poly.pdbx_strand_id
1 'polypeptide(L)'
;MFVAAKGATNKIIEYVKTYTPTKADLEALMKEKPTFSQFTARALIFEAFLAASADNELHQDERNAICQLGKVMGIDEAIMKQIEQAFVNEKKHRDQVVTLMFPQGLKKTIQIVEVDFKET
;
A
#
# COMPACT_ATOMS: atom_id res chain seq x y z
N MET A 1 0.17 -9.37 2.10
CA MET A 1 1.57 -9.17 1.66
C MET A 1 2.13 -7.81 2.10
N PHE A 2 1.34 -6.72 2.00
CA PHE A 2 1.76 -5.36 2.36
C PHE A 2 2.36 -5.20 3.77
N VAL A 3 1.66 -5.62 4.84
CA VAL A 3 2.16 -5.50 6.23
C VAL A 3 3.36 -6.40 6.53
N ALA A 4 3.49 -7.55 5.84
CA ALA A 4 4.62 -8.46 6.01
C ALA A 4 5.93 -7.83 5.50
N ALA A 5 5.88 -7.13 4.36
CA ALA A 5 7.03 -6.40 3.82
C ALA A 5 7.52 -5.27 4.74
N LYS A 6 6.67 -4.81 5.67
CA LYS A 6 6.98 -3.78 6.68
C LYS A 6 7.49 -4.38 8.00
N GLY A 7 7.71 -5.69 8.07
CA GLY A 7 8.22 -6.37 9.26
C GLY A 7 7.15 -6.65 10.34
N ALA A 8 5.86 -6.66 9.98
CA ALA A 8 4.81 -7.05 10.91
C ALA A 8 5.01 -8.49 11.42
N THR A 9 4.69 -8.72 12.69
CA THR A 9 4.77 -10.07 13.28
C THR A 9 3.74 -11.01 12.66
N ASN A 10 3.99 -12.32 12.73
CA ASN A 10 3.02 -13.33 12.26
C ASN A 10 1.65 -13.16 12.91
N LYS A 11 1.59 -12.77 14.19
CA LYS A 11 0.32 -12.48 14.89
C LYS A 11 -0.47 -11.37 14.20
N ILE A 12 0.19 -10.29 13.79
CA ILE A 12 -0.46 -9.17 13.08
C ILE A 12 -0.87 -9.62 11.68
N ILE A 13 -0.03 -10.37 10.97
CA ILE A 13 -0.35 -10.88 9.64
C ILE A 13 -1.60 -11.76 9.67
N GLU A 14 -1.70 -12.70 10.61
CA GLU A 14 -2.87 -13.58 10.75
C GLU A 14 -4.13 -12.81 11.17
N TYR A 15 -3.99 -11.79 12.03
CA TYR A 15 -5.10 -10.91 12.37
C TYR A 15 -5.63 -10.15 11.14
N VAL A 16 -4.75 -9.50 10.38
CA VAL A 16 -5.15 -8.69 9.20
C VAL A 16 -5.78 -9.54 8.10
N LYS A 17 -5.41 -10.83 7.99
CA LYS A 17 -6.05 -11.77 7.05
C LYS A 17 -7.52 -12.03 7.34
N THR A 18 -7.91 -12.01 8.62
CA THR A 18 -9.28 -12.32 9.06
C THR A 18 -10.10 -11.08 9.37
N TYR A 19 -9.44 -9.93 9.48
CA TYR A 19 -10.08 -8.64 9.73
C TYR A 19 -10.91 -8.18 8.51
N THR A 20 -12.20 -7.94 8.74
CA THR A 20 -13.09 -7.34 7.74
C THR A 20 -13.37 -5.89 8.15
N PRO A 21 -12.74 -4.90 7.52
CA PRO A 21 -12.94 -3.50 7.88
C PRO A 21 -14.37 -3.06 7.57
N THR A 22 -14.98 -2.34 8.51
CA THR A 22 -16.26 -1.68 8.35
C THR A 22 -16.09 -0.17 8.37
N LYS A 23 -17.09 0.57 7.87
CA LYS A 23 -17.13 2.04 8.01
C LYS A 23 -17.09 2.46 9.49
N ALA A 24 -17.72 1.68 10.36
CA ALA A 24 -17.76 1.96 11.80
C ALA A 24 -16.36 1.85 12.44
N ASP A 25 -15.50 0.97 11.93
CA ASP A 25 -14.12 0.86 12.41
C ASP A 25 -13.32 2.11 12.08
N LEU A 26 -13.45 2.62 10.86
CA LEU A 26 -12.82 3.87 10.45
C LEU A 26 -13.30 5.04 11.32
N GLU A 27 -14.61 5.15 11.52
CA GLU A 27 -15.21 6.19 12.36
C GLU A 27 -14.81 6.06 13.84
N ALA A 28 -14.71 4.84 14.37
CA ALA A 28 -14.25 4.58 15.73
C ALA A 28 -12.78 4.97 15.90
N LEU A 29 -11.93 4.55 14.96
CA LEU A 29 -10.51 4.90 14.93
C LEU A 29 -10.29 6.42 14.80
N MET A 30 -11.24 7.15 14.21
CA MET A 30 -11.24 8.62 14.17
C MET A 30 -11.81 9.26 15.44
N LYS A 31 -12.80 8.64 16.08
CA LYS A 31 -13.42 9.09 17.34
C LYS A 31 -12.54 8.87 18.57
N GLU A 32 -11.73 7.81 18.59
CA GLU A 32 -10.74 7.57 19.65
C GLU A 32 -9.69 8.69 19.74
N LYS A 33 -9.68 9.62 18.77
CA LYS A 33 -8.67 10.67 18.62
C LYS A 33 -7.25 10.13 18.82
N PRO A 34 -6.84 9.01 18.19
CA PRO A 34 -5.42 8.77 18.02
C PRO A 34 -4.88 10.05 17.39
N THR A 35 -3.99 10.71 18.12
CA THR A 35 -3.42 11.98 17.68
C THR A 35 -2.42 11.62 16.59
N PHE A 36 -2.94 11.28 15.41
CA PHE A 36 -2.10 11.10 14.24
C PHE A 36 -1.45 12.46 14.00
N SER A 37 -0.13 12.47 14.05
CA SER A 37 0.58 13.62 13.52
C SER A 37 0.15 13.82 12.07
N GLN A 38 0.20 15.07 11.60
CA GLN A 38 0.00 15.38 10.18
C GLN A 38 0.91 14.52 9.28
N PHE A 39 2.10 14.13 9.75
CA PHE A 39 2.98 13.19 9.04
C PHE A 39 2.37 11.80 8.90
N THR A 40 1.85 11.23 9.99
CA THR A 40 1.23 9.90 10.00
C THR A 40 -0.01 9.86 9.10
N ALA A 41 -0.84 10.90 9.13
CA ALA A 41 -2.03 10.97 8.28
C ALA A 41 -1.65 10.95 6.78
N ARG A 42 -0.66 11.76 6.37
CA ARG A 42 -0.18 11.80 4.98
C ARG A 42 0.42 10.46 4.55
N ALA A 43 1.21 9.83 5.41
CA ALA A 43 1.80 8.52 5.14
C ALA A 43 0.73 7.44 4.94
N LEU A 44 -0.30 7.41 5.80
CA LEU A 44 -1.40 6.44 5.68
C LEU A 44 -2.19 6.60 4.39
N ILE A 45 -2.48 7.82 3.96
CA ILE A 45 -3.14 8.07 2.68
C ILE A 45 -2.27 7.60 1.51
N PHE A 46 -0.96 7.86 1.55
CA PHE A 46 -0.06 7.39 0.51
C PHE A 46 -0.03 5.86 0.44
N GLU A 47 0.03 5.19 1.60
CA GLU A 47 -0.05 3.73 1.68
C GLU A 47 -1.41 3.19 1.19
N ALA A 48 -2.51 3.92 1.40
CA ALA A 48 -3.81 3.56 0.87
C ALA A 48 -3.84 3.57 -0.67
N PHE A 49 -3.19 4.54 -1.32
CA PHE A 49 -3.03 4.54 -2.79
C PHE A 49 -2.19 3.35 -3.28
N LEU A 50 -1.10 3.03 -2.59
CA LEU A 50 -0.26 1.87 -2.92
C LEU A 50 -1.02 0.55 -2.75
N ALA A 51 -1.81 0.43 -1.68
CA ALA A 51 -2.58 -0.76 -1.38
C ALA A 51 -3.74 -0.96 -2.37
N ALA A 52 -4.48 0.11 -2.68
CA ALA A 52 -5.58 0.06 -3.65
C ALA A 52 -5.08 -0.29 -5.06
N SER A 53 -3.89 0.19 -5.44
CA SER A 53 -3.33 -0.07 -6.77
C SER A 53 -2.43 -1.30 -6.89
N ALA A 54 -2.54 -2.22 -5.93
CA ALA A 54 -1.70 -3.41 -5.89
C ALA A 54 -1.97 -4.39 -7.06
N ASP A 55 -3.15 -4.32 -7.66
CA ASP A 55 -3.52 -5.05 -8.89
C ASP A 55 -3.09 -4.34 -10.19
N ASN A 56 -2.35 -3.24 -10.06
CA ASN A 56 -1.91 -2.31 -11.12
C ASN A 56 -2.96 -1.35 -11.66
N GLU A 57 -4.17 -1.28 -11.11
CA GLU A 57 -5.17 -0.30 -11.49
C GLU A 57 -5.62 0.52 -10.27
N LEU A 58 -6.00 1.77 -10.47
CA LEU A 58 -6.61 2.56 -9.39
C LEU A 58 -7.94 3.03 -9.94
N HIS A 59 -9.02 2.42 -9.50
CA HIS A 59 -10.35 2.77 -9.98
C HIS A 59 -10.82 4.09 -9.34
N GLN A 60 -11.73 4.78 -10.03
CA GLN A 60 -12.22 6.08 -9.59
C GLN A 60 -12.91 6.01 -8.22
N ASP A 61 -13.60 4.92 -7.92
CA ASP A 61 -14.29 4.73 -6.64
C ASP A 61 -13.31 4.55 -5.47
N GLU A 62 -12.21 3.83 -5.69
CA GLU A 62 -11.14 3.64 -4.70
C GLU A 62 -10.45 4.97 -4.42
N ARG A 63 -10.11 5.70 -5.48
CA ARG A 63 -9.56 7.05 -5.39
C ARG A 63 -10.49 7.97 -4.59
N ASN A 64 -11.79 7.96 -4.89
CA ASN A 64 -12.78 8.78 -4.20
C ASN A 64 -12.85 8.42 -2.70
N ALA A 65 -12.83 7.14 -2.36
CA ALA A 65 -12.81 6.67 -0.98
C ALA A 65 -11.54 7.14 -0.23
N ILE A 66 -10.36 7.05 -0.85
CA ILE A 66 -9.10 7.52 -0.27
C ILE A 66 -9.11 9.05 -0.07
N CYS A 67 -9.64 9.81 -1.03
CA CYS A 67 -9.80 11.26 -0.89
C CYS A 67 -10.78 11.64 0.23
N GLN A 68 -11.88 10.89 0.39
CA GLN A 68 -12.79 11.09 1.52
C GLN A 68 -12.10 10.82 2.85
N LEU A 69 -11.33 9.74 2.94
CA LEU A 69 -10.54 9.42 4.12
C LEU A 69 -9.57 10.56 4.48
N GLY A 70 -8.83 11.09 3.50
CA GLY A 70 -7.90 12.21 3.71
C GLY A 70 -8.59 13.45 4.27
N LYS A 71 -9.80 13.77 3.80
CA LYS A 71 -10.62 14.87 4.34
C LYS A 71 -11.00 14.65 5.80
N VAL A 72 -11.45 13.45 6.15
CA VAL A 72 -11.82 13.13 7.54
C VAL A 72 -10.58 13.13 8.45
N MET A 73 -9.39 12.81 7.92
CA MET A 73 -8.11 12.94 8.62
C MET A 73 -7.57 14.38 8.70
N GLY A 74 -8.30 15.37 8.19
CA GLY A 74 -7.91 16.79 8.25
C GLY A 74 -6.75 17.15 7.32
N ILE A 75 -6.58 16.43 6.22
CA ILE A 75 -5.60 16.75 5.18
C ILE A 75 -6.24 17.73 4.20
N ASP A 76 -5.57 18.86 3.98
CA ASP A 76 -5.96 19.86 3.01
C ASP A 76 -6.01 19.30 1.57
N GLU A 77 -6.94 19.79 0.75
CA GLU A 77 -7.13 19.30 -0.61
C GLU A 77 -5.88 19.47 -1.49
N ALA A 78 -5.12 20.56 -1.33
CA ALA A 78 -3.89 20.79 -2.07
C ALA A 78 -2.82 19.75 -1.70
N ILE A 79 -2.73 19.41 -0.41
CA ILE A 79 -1.83 18.35 0.07
C ILE A 79 -2.30 16.98 -0.45
N MET A 80 -3.61 16.70 -0.46
CA MET A 80 -4.14 15.47 -1.05
C MET A 80 -3.75 15.32 -2.52
N LYS A 81 -3.87 16.39 -3.32
CA LYS A 81 -3.43 16.38 -4.73
C LYS A 81 -1.94 16.12 -4.86
N GLN A 82 -1.11 16.68 -3.97
CA GLN A 82 0.33 16.41 -3.97
C GLN A 82 0.67 14.95 -3.63
N ILE A 83 -0.04 14.36 -2.67
CA ILE A 83 0.15 12.95 -2.29
C ILE A 83 -0.21 12.03 -3.46
N GLU A 84 -1.36 12.27 -4.09
CA GLU A 84 -1.79 11.51 -5.26
C GLU A 84 -0.80 11.66 -6.43
N GLN A 85 -0.33 12.88 -6.69
CA GLN A 85 0.67 13.13 -7.72
C GLN A 85 1.99 12.41 -7.42
N ALA A 86 2.41 12.36 -6.15
CA ALA A 86 3.60 11.62 -5.73
C ALA A 86 3.43 10.11 -6.00
N PHE A 87 2.25 9.55 -5.73
CA PHE A 87 1.94 8.15 -6.02
C PHE A 87 2.02 7.86 -7.54
N VAL A 88 1.42 8.72 -8.37
CA VAL A 88 1.48 8.60 -9.84
C VAL A 88 2.92 8.65 -10.33
N ASN A 89 3.73 9.56 -9.78
CA ASN A 89 5.14 9.70 -10.14
C ASN A 89 5.95 8.47 -9.73
N GLU A 90 5.72 7.90 -8.55
CA GLU A 90 6.38 6.68 -8.09
C GLU A 90 6.04 5.50 -9.01
N LYS A 91 4.76 5.30 -9.34
CA LYS A 91 4.33 4.24 -10.25
C LYS A 91 5.03 4.37 -11.61
N LYS A 92 5.03 5.57 -12.20
CA LYS A 92 5.73 5.84 -13.45
C LYS A 92 7.23 5.56 -13.36
N HIS A 93 7.88 5.99 -12.27
CA HIS A 93 9.31 5.75 -12.08
C HIS A 93 9.63 4.27 -11.92
N ARG A 94 8.81 3.53 -11.15
CA ARG A 94 8.93 2.08 -11.00
C ARG A 94 8.80 1.37 -12.34
N ASP A 95 7.83 1.75 -13.17
CA ASP A 95 7.63 1.16 -14.50
C ASP A 95 8.83 1.42 -15.43
N GLN A 96 9.43 2.62 -15.34
CA GLN A 96 10.69 2.94 -16.04
C GLN A 96 11.85 2.06 -15.58
N VAL A 97 12.02 1.88 -14.26
CA VAL A 97 13.07 1.03 -13.68
C VAL A 97 12.88 -0.43 -14.11
N VAL A 98 11.65 -0.95 -14.06
CA VAL A 98 11.35 -2.32 -14.50
C VAL A 98 11.67 -2.50 -15.99
N THR A 99 11.27 -1.54 -16.83
CA THR A 99 11.55 -1.59 -18.28
C THR A 99 13.05 -1.54 -18.57
N LEU A 100 13.79 -0.71 -17.82
CA LEU A 100 15.24 -0.59 -17.95
C LEU A 100 15.96 -1.89 -17.53
N MET A 101 15.55 -2.48 -16.40
CA MET A 101 16.19 -3.69 -15.86
C MET A 101 15.79 -4.95 -16.63
N PHE A 102 14.57 -5.00 -17.16
CA PHE A 102 14.00 -6.17 -17.84
C PHE A 102 13.46 -5.78 -19.23
N PRO A 103 14.33 -5.37 -20.17
CA PRO A 103 13.91 -4.86 -21.49
C PRO A 103 13.20 -5.92 -22.35
N GLN A 104 13.38 -7.21 -22.06
CA GLN A 104 12.70 -8.33 -22.73
C GLN A 104 11.49 -8.86 -21.93
N GLY A 105 11.08 -8.14 -20.88
CA GLY A 105 10.09 -8.58 -19.91
C GLY A 105 10.65 -9.51 -18.84
N LEU A 106 9.87 -9.70 -17.77
CA LEU A 106 10.16 -10.67 -16.73
C LEU A 106 9.91 -12.08 -17.30
N LYS A 107 10.96 -12.79 -17.72
CA LYS A 107 10.84 -14.22 -17.96
C LYS A 107 10.44 -14.89 -16.65
N LYS A 108 9.24 -15.49 -16.59
CA LYS A 108 8.87 -16.44 -15.52
C LYS A 108 9.79 -17.65 -15.64
N THR A 109 10.95 -17.59 -15.03
CA THR A 109 11.81 -18.76 -14.81
C THR A 109 12.13 -18.80 -13.32
N ILE A 110 11.12 -19.14 -12.53
CA ILE A 110 11.37 -19.72 -11.21
C ILE A 110 11.59 -21.22 -11.48
N GLN A 111 12.82 -21.61 -11.73
CA GLN A 111 13.23 -22.98 -11.49
C GLN A 111 13.49 -23.07 -9.99
N ILE A 112 12.60 -23.73 -9.25
CA ILE A 112 12.91 -24.16 -7.89
C ILE A 112 14.04 -25.18 -8.06
N VAL A 113 15.27 -24.77 -7.76
CA VAL A 113 16.39 -25.71 -7.67
C VAL A 113 16.28 -26.33 -6.28
N GLU A 114 15.75 -27.55 -6.22
CA GLU A 114 15.92 -28.39 -5.02
C GLU A 114 17.42 -28.67 -4.88
N VAL A 115 18.03 -28.06 -3.86
CA VAL A 115 19.41 -28.35 -3.48
C VAL A 115 19.35 -29.46 -2.43
N ASP A 116 19.60 -30.69 -2.85
CA ASP A 116 19.86 -31.81 -1.94
C ASP A 116 21.21 -31.59 -1.26
N PHE A 117 21.16 -31.16 0.00
CA PHE A 117 22.34 -31.20 0.86
C PHE A 117 22.59 -32.65 1.27
N LYS A 118 23.56 -33.30 0.62
CA LYS A 118 24.14 -34.53 1.17
C LYS A 118 25.08 -34.12 2.31
N GLU A 119 24.68 -34.47 3.53
CA GLU A 119 25.58 -34.45 4.69
C GLU A 119 26.76 -35.39 4.41
N THR A 120 27.97 -34.82 4.42
CA THR A 120 29.24 -35.56 4.53
C THR A 120 29.78 -35.45 5.93
#